data_AF-A0A351SPK4-F1
#
_entry.id   AF-A0A351SPK4-F1
#
_cell.length_a   1.000
_cell.length_b   1.000
_cell.length_c   1.000
_cell.angle_alpha   90.00
_cell.angle_beta   90.00
_cell.angle_gamma   90.00
#
_symmetry.space_group_name_H-M   'P 1'
#
loop_
_entity.id
_entity.type
_entity.pdbx_description
1 polymer ?
#
loop_
_entity_poly.entity_id
_entity_poly.type
_entity_poly.pdbx_seq_one_letter_code
_entity_poly.pdbx_strand_id
1 'polypeptide(L)'
;MNNDNYIINSLDALEESVNALARYRQNLGVDSSNLGEAIRVLQDNWQNESGSDIQSIMLALNDAKKSIDEEIIPTIGNYVNIINEIVLETKQNQTTIL
;
A
#
# COMPACT_ATOMS: atom_id res chain seq x y z
N MET A 1 -24.94 9.29 -7.06
CA MET A 1 -23.51 9.64 -7.07
C MET A 1 -22.83 8.65 -7.98
N ASN A 2 -22.50 9.08 -9.20
CA ASN A 2 -21.83 8.21 -10.17
C ASN A 2 -20.35 8.07 -9.80
N ASN A 3 -19.87 6.84 -9.94
CA ASN A 3 -18.53 6.40 -9.59
C ASN A 3 -17.59 6.69 -10.77
N ASP A 4 -17.53 7.96 -11.20
CA ASP A 4 -16.78 8.39 -12.40
C ASP A 4 -15.27 8.50 -12.16
N ASN A 5 -14.79 8.17 -10.96
CA ASN A 5 -13.41 8.39 -10.51
C ASN A 5 -12.35 7.41 -11.08
N TYR A 6 -12.74 6.47 -11.95
CA TYR A 6 -11.81 5.46 -12.50
C TYR A 6 -11.90 5.30 -14.02
N ILE A 7 -12.47 6.28 -14.74
CA ILE A 7 -12.45 6.23 -16.21
C ILE A 7 -11.10 6.74 -16.71
N ILE A 8 -10.18 5.82 -16.98
CA ILE A 8 -8.90 6.11 -17.64
C ILE A 8 -9.16 6.31 -19.14
N ASN A 9 -9.18 7.57 -19.58
CA ASN A 9 -9.45 7.94 -20.97
C ASN A 9 -8.20 8.33 -21.78
N SER A 10 -7.03 8.41 -21.13
CA SER A 10 -5.77 8.78 -21.77
C SER A 10 -4.58 8.10 -21.10
N LEU A 11 -3.46 8.02 -21.83
CA LEU A 11 -2.20 7.52 -21.30
C LEU A 11 -1.71 8.37 -20.11
N ASP A 12 -1.87 9.69 -20.18
CA ASP A 12 -1.52 10.60 -19.09
C ASP A 12 -2.33 10.31 -17.81
N ALA A 13 -3.64 10.04 -17.94
CA ALA A 13 -4.49 9.68 -16.80
C ALA A 13 -4.08 8.33 -16.19
N LEU A 14 -3.59 7.40 -17.01
CA LEU A 14 -3.03 6.13 -16.53
C LEU A 14 -1.74 6.38 -15.74
N GLU A 15 -0.83 7.22 -16.24
CA GLU A 15 0.41 7.58 -15.54
C GLU A 15 0.15 8.29 -14.21
N GLU A 16 -0.81 9.22 -14.18
CA GLU A 16 -1.22 9.89 -12.94
C GLU A 16 -1.77 8.89 -11.93
N SER A 17 -2.60 7.95 -12.36
CA SER A 17 -3.17 6.89 -11.51
C SER A 17 -2.08 5.99 -10.93
N VAL A 18 -1.08 5.59 -11.72
CA VAL A 18 0.06 4.79 -11.22
C VAL A 18 0.91 5.56 -10.22
N ASN A 19 1.17 6.84 -10.50
CA ASN A 19 1.92 7.69 -9.59
C ASN A 19 1.17 7.90 -8.27
N ALA A 20 -0.16 7.97 -8.29
CA ALA A 20 -0.99 8.01 -7.09
C ALA A 20 -0.90 6.69 -6.31
N LEU A 21 -0.99 5.55 -7.00
CA LEU A 21 -0.87 4.21 -6.39
C LEU A 21 0.51 4.00 -5.75
N ALA A 22 1.58 4.46 -6.41
CA ALA A 22 2.94 4.40 -5.89
C ALA A 22 3.13 5.24 -4.62
N ARG A 23 2.54 6.44 -4.58
CA ARG A 23 2.52 7.28 -3.37
C ARG A 23 1.71 6.64 -2.25
N TYR A 24 0.55 6.08 -2.56
CA TYR A 24 -0.26 5.35 -1.58
C TYR A 24 0.50 4.17 -0.97
N ARG A 25 1.24 3.41 -1.79
CA ARG A 25 2.14 2.35 -1.31
C ARG A 25 3.21 2.86 -0.35
N GLN A 26 3.84 4.01 -0.66
CA GLN A 26 4.85 4.61 0.22
C GLN A 26 4.23 5.04 1.56
N ASN A 27 3.06 5.68 1.53
CA ASN A 27 2.36 6.10 2.74
C ASN A 27 1.98 4.89 3.61
N LEU A 28 1.45 3.81 3.01
CA LEU A 28 1.17 2.57 3.73
C LEU A 28 2.42 1.98 4.40
N GLY A 29 3.58 2.05 3.75
CA GLY A 29 4.85 1.62 4.35
C GLY A 29 5.24 2.44 5.58
N VAL A 30 5.07 3.77 5.51
CA VAL A 30 5.30 4.66 6.67
C VAL A 30 4.30 4.36 7.79
N ASP A 31 3.01 4.23 7.47
CA ASP A 31 1.95 3.97 8.45
C ASP A 31 2.13 2.60 9.10
N SER A 32 2.53 1.57 8.35
CA SER A 32 2.86 0.25 8.90
C SER A 32 4.06 0.31 9.84
N SER A 33 5.11 1.07 9.48
CA SER A 33 6.26 1.29 10.36
C SER A 33 5.83 1.96 11.68
N ASN A 34 4.99 3.00 11.59
CA ASN A 34 4.46 3.71 12.76
C ASN A 34 3.59 2.79 13.64
N LEU A 35 2.75 1.94 13.03
CA LEU A 35 1.97 0.93 13.73
C LEU A 35 2.89 -0.06 14.47
N GLY A 36 3.98 -0.50 13.83
CA GLY A 36 5.00 -1.35 14.46
C GLY A 36 5.61 -0.72 15.71
N GLU A 37 5.94 0.56 15.65
CA GLU A 37 6.48 1.29 16.80
C GLU A 37 5.43 1.45 17.92
N ALA A 38 4.17 1.72 17.56
CA ALA A 38 3.08 1.79 18.54
C ALA A 38 2.85 0.44 19.23
N ILE A 39 2.87 -0.67 18.48
CA ILE A 39 2.80 -2.03 19.01
C ILE A 39 3.95 -2.28 20.00
N ARG A 40 5.18 -1.91 19.63
CA ARG A 40 6.35 -2.06 20.50
C ARG A 40 6.19 -1.30 21.81
N VAL A 41 5.79 -0.03 21.77
CA VAL A 41 5.58 0.80 22.96
C VAL A 41 4.47 0.21 23.85
N LEU A 42 3.39 -0.30 23.27
CA LEU A 42 2.32 -0.96 24.02
C LEU A 42 2.82 -2.24 24.70
N GLN A 43 3.62 -3.06 24.01
CA GLN A 43 4.26 -4.25 24.59
C GLN A 43 5.17 -3.90 25.77
N ASP A 44 6.04 -2.89 25.62
CA ASP A 44 6.99 -2.47 26.65
C ASP A 44 6.28 -1.95 27.90
N ASN A 45 5.24 -1.11 27.73
CA ASN A 45 4.47 -0.58 28.84
C ASN A 45 3.68 -1.69 29.55
N TRP A 46 3.12 -2.64 28.79
CA TRP A 46 2.28 -3.69 29.36
C TRP A 46 3.04 -4.83 30.03
N GLN A 47 4.29 -5.10 29.67
CA GLN A 47 5.10 -6.04 30.46
C GLN A 47 5.20 -5.63 31.95
N ASN A 48 4.90 -4.37 32.26
CA ASN A 48 4.84 -3.85 33.63
C ASN A 48 3.45 -3.92 34.28
N GLU A 49 2.38 -4.25 33.53
CA GLU A 49 0.99 -4.33 34.01
C GLU A 49 0.44 -5.74 33.81
N SER A 50 0.13 -6.43 34.91
CA SER A 50 -0.31 -7.83 34.89
C SER A 50 -1.74 -7.96 34.35
N GLY A 51 -1.95 -8.10 33.03
CA GLY A 51 -3.27 -8.40 32.48
C GLY A 51 -3.28 -9.20 31.18
N SER A 52 -4.31 -10.05 31.04
CA SER A 52 -4.49 -11.01 29.93
C SER A 52 -5.05 -10.37 28.65
N ASP A 53 -5.87 -9.33 28.77
CA ASP A 53 -6.69 -8.84 27.65
C ASP A 53 -5.89 -8.17 26.53
N ILE A 54 -4.78 -7.49 26.87
CA ILE A 54 -3.97 -6.82 25.86
C ILE A 54 -3.32 -7.82 24.91
N GLN A 55 -2.98 -9.04 25.34
CA GLN A 55 -2.26 -9.99 24.50
C GLN A 55 -3.06 -10.33 23.25
N SER A 56 -4.39 -10.45 23.38
CA SER A 56 -5.30 -10.67 22.26
C SER A 56 -5.32 -9.51 21.28
N ILE A 57 -5.30 -8.27 21.79
CA ILE A 57 -5.25 -7.05 20.99
C ILE A 57 -3.89 -6.93 20.28
N MET A 58 -2.79 -7.22 20.98
CA MET A 58 -1.45 -7.20 20.41
C MET A 58 -1.28 -8.23 19.30
N LEU A 59 -1.87 -9.42 19.45
CA LEU A 59 -1.89 -10.43 18.39
C LEU A 59 -2.64 -9.91 17.16
N ALA A 60 -3.87 -9.39 17.35
CA ALA A 60 -4.65 -8.85 16.24
C ALA A 60 -3.95 -7.67 15.53
N LEU A 61 -3.26 -6.79 16.27
CA LEU A 61 -2.48 -5.69 15.70
C LEU A 61 -1.27 -6.18 14.92
N ASN A 62 -0.55 -7.19 15.43
CA ASN A 62 0.58 -7.80 14.72
C ASN A 62 0.13 -8.51 13.45
N ASP A 63 -0.99 -9.24 13.49
CA ASP A 63 -1.57 -9.90 12.32
C ASP A 63 -2.00 -8.88 11.27
N ALA A 64 -2.67 -7.80 11.68
CA ALA A 64 -3.04 -6.71 10.77
C ALA A 64 -1.81 -6.05 10.12
N LYS A 65 -0.77 -5.75 10.92
CA LYS A 65 0.50 -5.21 10.42
C LYS A 65 1.14 -6.18 9.42
N LYS A 66 1.15 -7.47 9.72
CA LYS A 66 1.69 -8.51 8.84
C LYS A 66 0.94 -8.53 7.50
N SER A 67 -0.39 -8.49 7.49
CA SER A 67 -1.15 -8.41 6.24
C SER A 67 -0.82 -7.13 5.44
N ILE A 68 -0.58 -6.00 6.10
CA ILE A 68 -0.16 -4.77 5.42
C ILE A 68 1.22 -4.96 4.76
N ASP A 69 2.20 -5.48 5.49
CA ASP A 69 3.59 -5.60 5.04
C ASP A 69 3.82 -6.71 4.01
N GLU A 70 3.20 -7.87 4.21
CA GLU A 70 3.48 -9.07 3.43
C GLU A 70 2.51 -9.25 2.27
N GLU A 71 1.31 -8.67 2.33
CA GLU A 71 0.28 -8.88 1.31
C GLU A 71 -0.09 -7.58 0.59
N ILE A 72 -0.51 -6.54 1.31
CA ILE A 72 -1.08 -5.32 0.70
C ILE A 72 -0.02 -4.48 0.00
N ILE A 73 1.06 -4.10 0.70
CA ILE A 73 2.13 -3.28 0.13
C ILE A 73 2.78 -3.95 -1.09
N PRO A 74 3.12 -5.26 -1.05
CA PRO A 74 3.66 -5.97 -2.21
C PRO A 74 2.67 -6.05 -3.37
N THR A 75 1.38 -6.32 -3.10
CA THR A 75 0.35 -6.40 -4.14
C THR A 75 0.20 -5.08 -4.88
N ILE A 76 0.12 -3.96 -4.15
CA ILE A 76 0.09 -2.62 -4.77
C ILE A 76 1.37 -2.36 -5.57
N GLY A 77 2.52 -2.80 -5.06
CA GLY A 77 3.79 -2.73 -5.79
C GLY A 77 3.77 -3.47 -7.13
N ASN A 78 3.20 -4.67 -7.17
CA ASN A 78 3.04 -5.44 -8.40
C ASN A 78 2.13 -4.71 -9.40
N TYR A 79 1.01 -4.13 -8.95
CA TYR A 79 0.13 -3.35 -9.82
C TYR A 79 0.82 -2.11 -10.39
N VAL A 80 1.59 -1.38 -9.58
CA VAL A 80 2.40 -0.25 -10.05
C VAL A 80 3.36 -0.68 -11.16
N ASN A 81 4.04 -1.82 -10.99
CA ASN A 81 4.99 -2.32 -11.98
C ASN A 81 4.30 -2.71 -13.30
N ILE A 82 3.23 -3.52 -13.22
CA ILE A 82 2.46 -3.97 -14.40
C ILE A 82 1.94 -2.77 -15.20
N ILE A 83 1.38 -1.77 -14.53
CA ILE A 83 0.81 -0.62 -15.25
C ILE A 83 1.93 0.25 -15.84
N ASN A 84 3.07 0.42 -15.16
CA ASN A 84 4.22 1.11 -15.74
C ASN A 84 4.75 0.40 -17.01
N GLU A 85 4.77 -0.93 -17.03
CA GLU A 85 5.13 -1.72 -18.22
C GLU A 85 4.15 -1.45 -19.37
N ILE A 86 2.85 -1.49 -19.11
CA ILE A 86 1.81 -1.19 -20.11
C ILE A 86 1.96 0.23 -20.67
N VAL A 87 2.22 1.22 -19.81
CA VAL A 87 2.46 2.61 -20.23
C VAL A 87 3.67 2.68 -21.16
N LEU A 88 4.77 2.04 -20.78
CA LEU A 88 6.01 2.05 -21.56
C LEU A 88 5.83 1.40 -22.94
N GLU A 89 5.22 0.22 -22.98
CA GLU A 89 4.90 -0.49 -24.24
C GLU A 89 4.01 0.36 -25.15
N THR A 90 3.02 1.03 -24.57
CA THR A 90 2.11 1.91 -25.33
C THR A 90 2.87 3.08 -25.96
N LYS A 91 3.79 3.73 -25.20
CA LYS A 91 4.64 4.82 -25.73
C LYS A 91 5.54 4.36 -26.87
N GLN A 92 6.16 3.19 -26.73
CA GLN A 92 7.05 2.62 -27.76
C GLN A 92 6.31 2.31 -29.05
N ASN A 93 5.10 1.73 -28.94
CA ASN A 93 4.28 1.40 -30.09
C ASN A 93 3.75 2.65 -30.82
N GLN A 94 3.43 3.73 -30.11
CA GLN A 94 3.06 5.00 -30.74
C GLN A 94 4.22 5.67 -31.48
N THR A 95 5.44 5.54 -30.96
CA THR A 95 6.65 6.12 -31.57
C THR A 95 7.05 5.39 -32.86
N THR A 96 6.68 4.12 -33.00
CA THR A 96 7.04 3.28 -34.16
C THR A 96 6.14 3.53 -35.39
N ILE A 97 4.99 4.19 -35.20
CA ILE A 97 3.98 4.44 -36.25
C ILE A 97 4.13 5.85 -36.88
N LEU A 98 5.02 6.70 -36.33
CA LEU A 98 5.38 8.02 -36.86
C LEU A 98 6.69 7.98 -37.65
#